data_AF-A0ABD3LZB9-F1
#
_entry.id   AF-A0ABD3LZB9-F1
#
_cell.length_a   1.000
_cell.length_b   1.000
_cell.length_c   1.000
_cell.angle_alpha   90.00
_cell.angle_beta   90.00
_cell.angle_gamma   90.00
#
_symmetry.space_group_name_H-M   'P 1'
#
loop_
_entity.id
_entity.type
_entity.pdbx_description
1 polymer ?
#
loop_
_entity_poly.entity_id
_entity_poly.type
_entity_poly.pdbx_seq_one_letter_code
_entity_poly.pdbx_strand_id
1 'polypeptide(L)'
;MTMTTRNLVALSVLASVVVAASAFAPSSSAAGGRRYFSSIRTWSSSALGMGGPLDNLFAFLKNGKVGLVKSLAGDYDAVAVRNKIHGLVKENAVLMFSFTTCPYCIKAKSLLNEKGAKYTVVELDQVDDGKAIRAELGEILGRTSVPAIWINGEFIGGCNDGPPEFGGINTLNSNNKLDGMLIAAGAM
;
A
#
# COMPACT_ATOMS: atom_id res chain seq x y z
N MET A 1 64.14 33.44 46.98
CA MET A 1 65.06 32.31 47.27
C MET A 1 64.45 31.55 48.44
N THR A 2 64.21 30.23 48.42
CA THR A 2 64.39 29.16 47.40
C THR A 2 63.05 28.40 47.26
N MET A 3 62.65 27.87 46.09
CA MET A 3 63.03 26.56 45.52
C MET A 3 63.09 25.38 46.52
N THR A 4 62.45 24.21 46.30
CA THR A 4 61.65 23.76 45.13
C THR A 4 60.18 23.45 45.48
N THR A 5 59.60 22.25 45.60
CA THR A 5 60.05 20.82 45.52
C THR A 5 58.99 20.00 44.74
N ARG A 6 59.05 18.65 44.68
CA ARG A 6 58.32 17.82 43.70
C ARG A 6 57.82 16.47 44.24
N ASN A 7 56.75 15.98 43.61
CA ASN A 7 56.32 14.59 43.39
C ASN A 7 56.18 13.61 44.56
N LEU A 8 55.00 13.00 44.65
CA LEU A 8 54.84 11.55 44.80
C LEU A 8 53.85 11.05 43.74
N VAL A 9 53.99 9.78 43.31
CA VAL A 9 53.27 9.20 42.16
C VAL A 9 52.57 7.93 42.60
N ALA A 10 51.31 7.76 42.16
CA ALA A 10 50.61 6.48 42.17
C ALA A 10 49.73 6.36 40.92
N LEU A 11 50.10 5.45 40.01
CA LEU A 11 49.23 5.00 38.94
C LEU A 11 48.36 3.85 39.47
N SER A 12 47.09 3.79 39.08
CA SER A 12 46.32 2.55 39.03
C SER A 12 45.56 2.49 37.71
N VAL A 13 46.10 1.73 36.76
CA VAL A 13 45.45 1.41 35.48
C VAL A 13 44.42 0.31 35.72
N LEU A 14 43.24 0.41 35.10
CA LEU A 14 42.61 -0.67 34.32
C LEU A 14 41.33 -0.19 33.62
N ALA A 15 41.07 -0.75 32.44
CA ALA A 15 39.88 -0.46 31.64
C ALA A 15 38.91 -1.63 31.69
N SER A 16 37.63 -1.38 31.37
CA SER A 16 36.71 -2.39 30.85
C SER A 16 35.64 -1.74 29.99
N VAL A 17 35.50 -2.22 28.76
CA VAL A 17 34.39 -1.88 27.87
C VAL A 17 33.21 -2.78 28.21
N VAL A 18 32.01 -2.20 28.34
CA VAL A 18 30.76 -2.97 28.32
C VAL A 18 29.81 -2.35 27.30
N VAL A 19 29.52 -3.12 26.24
CA VAL A 19 28.45 -2.83 25.29
C VAL A 19 27.24 -3.68 25.67
N ALA A 20 26.14 -3.03 26.06
CA ALA A 20 24.81 -3.61 26.15
C ALA A 20 23.79 -2.46 25.94
N ALA A 21 23.18 -2.37 24.76
CA ALA A 21 21.92 -3.05 24.44
C ALA A 21 20.73 -2.46 25.23
N SER A 22 20.04 -1.51 24.59
CA SER A 22 18.76 -0.96 25.07
C SER A 22 17.69 -2.06 25.08
N ALA A 23 17.34 -2.54 26.27
CA ALA A 23 16.40 -3.64 26.44
C ALA A 23 14.99 -3.28 25.94
N PHE A 24 14.54 -4.00 24.92
CA PHE A 24 13.20 -3.89 24.34
C PHE A 24 12.18 -4.58 25.26
N ALA A 25 11.17 -3.84 25.74
CA ALA A 25 10.07 -4.36 26.53
C ALA A 25 8.73 -3.89 25.94
N PRO A 26 7.86 -4.78 25.42
CA PRO A 26 6.64 -4.39 24.74
C PRO A 26 5.50 -4.11 25.74
N SER A 27 5.08 -2.86 25.87
CA SER A 27 3.80 -2.52 26.51
C SER A 27 2.65 -2.65 25.51
N SER A 28 1.75 -3.60 25.76
CA SER A 28 0.53 -3.82 24.96
C SER A 28 -0.52 -2.72 25.13
N SER A 29 -1.55 -2.75 24.28
CA SER A 29 -2.84 -2.04 24.44
C SER A 29 -2.86 -0.51 24.23
N ALA A 30 -3.17 -0.10 23.00
CA ALA A 30 -4.11 0.99 22.74
C ALA A 30 -4.81 0.77 21.38
N ALA A 31 -6.13 1.01 21.29
CA ALA A 31 -6.93 0.71 20.10
C ALA A 31 -6.77 1.75 18.98
N GLY A 32 -5.67 1.67 18.22
CA GLY A 32 -5.40 2.51 17.05
C GLY A 32 -6.07 2.02 15.76
N GLY A 33 -7.40 2.12 15.67
CA GLY A 33 -8.19 1.68 14.50
C GLY A 33 -7.92 2.51 13.24
N ARG A 34 -6.81 2.23 12.54
CA ARG A 34 -6.40 2.93 11.31
C ARG A 34 -7.43 2.66 10.20
N ARG A 35 -8.22 3.68 9.84
CA ARG A 35 -9.46 3.54 9.05
C ARG A 35 -9.18 3.28 7.57
N TYR A 36 -8.86 2.03 7.25
CA TYR A 36 -8.60 1.52 5.89
C TYR A 36 -9.72 1.80 4.85
N PHE A 37 -10.93 2.19 5.29
CA PHE A 37 -12.08 2.47 4.43
C PHE A 37 -12.65 3.91 4.57
N SER A 38 -11.83 4.89 4.99
CA SER A 38 -12.31 6.27 5.19
C SER A 38 -12.19 7.20 3.97
N SER A 39 -11.37 6.85 2.97
CA SER A 39 -11.13 7.66 1.76
C SER A 39 -11.92 7.20 0.54
N ILE A 40 -12.14 5.88 0.39
CA ILE A 40 -13.19 5.34 -0.49
C ILE A 40 -14.53 5.75 0.12
N ARG A 41 -15.03 6.91 -0.32
CA ARG A 41 -16.25 7.54 0.16
C ARG A 41 -17.43 6.60 -0.14
N THR A 42 -17.86 5.84 0.86
CA THR A 42 -19.07 5.02 0.78
C THR A 42 -20.26 5.92 0.42
N TRP A 43 -20.73 5.83 -0.82
CA TRP A 43 -21.94 6.51 -1.28
C TRP A 43 -23.16 5.86 -0.63
N SER A 44 -23.42 6.26 0.62
CA SER A 44 -24.73 6.10 1.23
C SER A 44 -25.71 6.95 0.43
N SER A 45 -26.63 6.29 -0.29
CA SER A 45 -27.53 6.88 -1.30
C SER A 45 -28.57 7.88 -0.75
N SER A 46 -28.43 8.31 0.50
CA SER A 46 -29.33 9.21 1.23
C SER A 46 -28.78 10.63 1.42
N ALA A 47 -27.57 10.93 0.94
CA ALA A 47 -26.93 12.25 1.12
C ALA A 47 -27.36 13.32 0.10
N LEU A 48 -27.96 12.92 -1.03
CA LEU A 48 -28.53 13.82 -2.05
C LEU A 48 -29.88 13.22 -2.50
N GLY A 49 -30.97 13.99 -2.36
CA GLY A 49 -32.34 13.53 -2.62
C GLY A 49 -32.70 13.43 -4.10
N MET A 50 -31.89 12.74 -4.90
CA MET A 50 -32.08 12.53 -6.33
C MET A 50 -31.74 11.08 -6.70
N GLY A 51 -32.70 10.17 -6.52
CA GLY A 51 -32.65 8.80 -7.02
C GLY A 51 -33.44 8.67 -8.32
N GLY A 52 -32.83 9.04 -9.45
CA GLY A 52 -33.49 9.06 -10.76
C GLY A 52 -33.37 7.71 -11.52
N PRO A 53 -34.28 7.44 -12.49
CA PRO A 53 -34.17 6.27 -13.36
C PRO A 53 -32.85 6.22 -14.15
N LEU A 54 -32.27 7.39 -14.47
CA LEU A 54 -31.02 7.51 -15.20
C LEU A 54 -29.79 7.17 -14.36
N ASP A 55 -29.83 7.37 -13.04
CA ASP A 55 -28.70 7.03 -12.16
C ASP A 55 -28.53 5.51 -12.05
N ASN A 56 -29.65 4.80 -11.95
CA ASN A 56 -29.70 3.34 -12.07
C ASN A 56 -29.21 2.87 -13.45
N LEU A 57 -29.57 3.55 -14.54
CA LEU A 57 -29.09 3.22 -15.88
C LEU A 57 -27.57 3.45 -16.04
N PHE A 58 -27.03 4.55 -15.51
CA PHE A 58 -25.59 4.82 -15.52
C PHE A 58 -24.80 3.83 -14.65
N ALA A 59 -25.35 3.38 -13.52
CA ALA A 59 -24.79 2.27 -12.75
C ALA A 59 -24.79 0.97 -13.57
N PHE A 60 -25.94 0.60 -14.14
CA PHE A 60 -26.12 -0.61 -14.95
C PHE A 60 -25.16 -0.66 -16.15
N LEU A 61 -24.95 0.48 -16.84
CA LEU A 61 -24.02 0.60 -17.97
C LEU A 61 -22.54 0.57 -17.55
N LYS A 62 -22.16 1.23 -16.43
CA LYS A 62 -20.80 1.11 -15.87
C LYS A 62 -20.47 -0.32 -15.46
N ASN A 63 -21.46 -1.04 -14.93
CA ASN A 63 -21.30 -2.42 -14.47
C ASN A 63 -21.02 -3.42 -15.61
N GLY A 64 -21.25 -3.09 -16.89
CA GLY A 64 -21.03 -4.00 -18.01
C GLY A 64 -19.63 -4.62 -18.06
N LYS A 65 -18.57 -3.84 -17.77
CA LYS A 65 -17.18 -4.35 -17.76
C LYS A 65 -16.81 -5.12 -16.49
N VAL A 66 -17.42 -4.79 -15.34
CA VAL A 66 -17.22 -5.52 -14.08
C VAL A 66 -17.96 -6.86 -14.14
N GLY A 67 -19.22 -6.85 -14.57
CA GLY A 67 -20.05 -8.03 -14.78
C GLY A 67 -19.46 -9.02 -15.81
N LEU A 68 -18.82 -8.53 -16.88
CA LEU A 68 -18.08 -9.40 -17.80
C LEU A 68 -16.90 -10.09 -17.11
N VAL A 69 -16.08 -9.37 -16.33
CA VAL A 69 -14.95 -9.99 -15.60
C VAL A 69 -15.45 -10.95 -14.52
N LYS A 70 -16.60 -10.66 -13.88
CA LYS A 70 -17.26 -11.54 -12.92
C LYS A 70 -17.75 -12.84 -13.58
N SER A 71 -18.41 -12.74 -14.73
CA SER A 71 -18.83 -13.89 -15.55
C SER A 71 -17.64 -14.75 -16.00
N LEU A 72 -16.53 -14.11 -16.40
CA LEU A 72 -15.29 -14.80 -16.80
C LEU A 72 -14.51 -15.44 -15.63
N ALA A 73 -14.83 -15.09 -14.38
CA ALA A 73 -14.24 -15.70 -13.19
C ALA A 73 -14.97 -17.00 -12.75
N GLY A 74 -16.22 -17.21 -13.16
CA GLY A 74 -17.04 -18.33 -12.74
C GLY A 74 -17.51 -18.22 -11.28
N ASP A 75 -17.78 -19.36 -10.64
CA ASP A 75 -18.18 -19.41 -9.23
C ASP A 75 -16.96 -19.32 -8.30
N TYR A 76 -17.02 -18.42 -7.32
CA TYR A 76 -15.99 -18.24 -6.28
C TYR A 76 -16.59 -17.65 -5.00
N ASP A 77 -15.93 -17.88 -3.86
CA ASP A 77 -16.29 -17.21 -2.60
C ASP A 77 -15.78 -15.75 -2.62
N ALA A 78 -16.70 -14.85 -2.98
CA ALA A 78 -16.49 -13.41 -3.00
C ALA A 78 -16.07 -12.83 -1.63
N VAL A 79 -16.46 -13.44 -0.51
CA VAL A 79 -16.09 -12.98 0.83
C VAL A 79 -14.66 -13.42 1.16
N ALA A 80 -14.30 -14.67 0.89
CA ALA A 80 -12.93 -15.16 1.07
C ALA A 80 -11.92 -14.39 0.19
N VAL A 81 -12.24 -14.17 -1.09
CA VAL A 81 -11.38 -13.41 -2.03
C VAL A 81 -11.23 -11.95 -1.57
N ARG A 82 -12.31 -11.29 -1.14
CA ARG A 82 -12.25 -9.92 -0.63
C ARG A 82 -11.43 -9.83 0.67
N ASN A 83 -11.58 -10.79 1.57
CA ASN A 83 -10.76 -10.90 2.78
C ASN A 83 -9.27 -11.12 2.45
N LYS A 84 -8.94 -11.93 1.44
CA LYS A 84 -7.57 -12.11 0.93
C LYS A 84 -6.99 -10.80 0.39
N ILE A 85 -7.75 -10.03 -0.39
CA ILE A 85 -7.34 -8.70 -0.87
C ILE A 85 -7.06 -7.75 0.31
N HIS A 86 -7.93 -7.73 1.33
CA HIS A 86 -7.74 -6.91 2.53
C HIS A 86 -6.53 -7.32 3.37
N GLY A 87 -6.26 -8.63 3.51
CA GLY A 87 -5.05 -9.16 4.15
C GLY A 87 -3.80 -8.70 3.42
N LEU A 88 -3.71 -8.99 2.12
CA LEU A 88 -2.58 -8.62 1.26
C LEU A 88 -2.23 -7.13 1.33
N VAL A 89 -3.22 -6.22 1.28
CA VAL A 89 -2.92 -4.78 1.37
C VAL A 89 -2.53 -4.36 2.79
N LYS A 90 -3.12 -4.95 3.83
CA LYS A 90 -2.81 -4.65 5.23
C LYS A 90 -1.41 -5.12 5.63
N GLU A 91 -0.95 -6.23 5.06
CA GLU A 91 0.33 -6.89 5.38
C GLU A 91 1.52 -6.29 4.64
N ASN A 92 1.30 -5.58 3.51
CA ASN A 92 2.36 -5.10 2.65
C ASN A 92 2.41 -3.57 2.59
N ALA A 93 3.57 -2.99 2.94
CA ALA A 93 3.81 -1.54 2.88
C ALA A 93 3.55 -0.94 1.48
N VAL A 94 3.84 -1.71 0.43
CA VAL A 94 3.46 -1.43 -0.95
C VAL A 94 2.98 -2.72 -1.60
N LEU A 95 1.77 -2.72 -2.17
CA LEU A 95 1.19 -3.85 -2.91
C LEU A 95 0.83 -3.42 -4.34
N MET A 96 1.12 -4.28 -5.31
CA MET A 96 0.68 -4.11 -6.69
C MET A 96 0.03 -5.39 -7.24
N PHE A 97 -1.24 -5.31 -7.61
CA PHE A 97 -1.88 -6.29 -8.50
C PHE A 97 -1.51 -5.97 -9.95
N SER A 98 -1.07 -6.99 -10.68
CA SER A 98 -0.33 -6.86 -11.94
C SER A 98 -0.74 -7.94 -12.94
N PHE A 99 -0.33 -7.79 -14.21
CA PHE A 99 -0.16 -8.90 -15.14
C PHE A 99 1.28 -8.90 -15.68
N THR A 100 1.88 -10.09 -15.85
CA THR A 100 3.27 -10.23 -16.31
C THR A 100 3.50 -9.56 -17.67
N THR A 101 2.55 -9.69 -18.58
CA THR A 101 2.60 -9.19 -19.97
C THR A 101 2.20 -7.72 -20.14
N CYS A 102 1.84 -7.01 -19.06
CA CYS A 102 1.30 -5.66 -19.16
C CYS A 102 2.41 -4.58 -19.17
N PRO A 103 2.54 -3.75 -20.23
CA PRO A 103 3.59 -2.74 -20.32
C PRO A 103 3.47 -1.62 -19.26
N TYR A 104 2.25 -1.33 -18.79
CA TYR A 104 2.03 -0.40 -17.68
C TYR A 104 2.46 -0.98 -16.32
N CYS A 105 2.32 -2.30 -16.13
CA CYS A 105 2.82 -2.96 -14.93
C CYS A 105 4.36 -2.99 -14.92
N ILE A 106 4.99 -3.27 -16.07
CA ILE A 106 6.46 -3.22 -16.22
C ILE A 106 7.01 -1.82 -15.89
N LYS A 107 6.36 -0.75 -16.38
CA LYS A 107 6.74 0.63 -16.04
C LYS A 107 6.60 0.96 -14.56
N ALA A 108 5.52 0.53 -13.91
CA ALA A 108 5.32 0.73 -12.46
C ALA A 108 6.37 -0.03 -11.62
N LYS A 109 6.74 -1.26 -12.02
CA LYS A 109 7.83 -2.05 -11.42
C LYS A 109 9.18 -1.34 -11.58
N SER A 110 9.48 -0.84 -12.78
CA SER A 110 10.70 -0.07 -13.07
C SER A 110 10.83 1.13 -12.14
N LEU A 111 9.79 1.97 -12.06
CA LEU A 111 9.79 3.15 -11.18
C LEU A 111 9.99 2.80 -9.70
N LEU A 112 9.35 1.74 -9.19
CA LEU A 112 9.56 1.30 -7.80
C LEU A 112 10.99 0.76 -7.57
N ASN A 113 11.55 0.04 -8.53
CA ASN A 113 12.95 -0.42 -8.50
C ASN A 113 13.94 0.77 -8.54
N GLU A 114 13.69 1.77 -9.39
CA GLU A 114 14.49 2.99 -9.55
C GLU A 114 14.52 3.83 -8.26
N LYS A 115 13.43 3.79 -7.47
CA LYS A 115 13.37 4.38 -6.12
C LYS A 115 13.99 3.51 -5.03
N GLY A 116 14.44 2.30 -5.34
CA GLY A 116 14.96 1.32 -4.37
C GLY A 116 13.89 0.78 -3.40
N ALA A 117 12.60 0.94 -3.74
CA ALA A 117 11.50 0.63 -2.84
C ALA A 117 11.22 -0.89 -2.76
N LYS A 118 10.85 -1.36 -1.57
CA LYS A 118 10.36 -2.72 -1.33
C LYS A 118 8.85 -2.76 -1.57
N TYR A 119 8.41 -3.67 -2.44
CA TYR A 119 7.00 -3.85 -2.78
C TYR A 119 6.69 -5.31 -3.10
N THR A 120 5.44 -5.70 -2.86
CA THR A 120 4.93 -7.04 -3.17
C THR A 120 4.06 -6.98 -4.42
N VAL A 121 4.27 -7.93 -5.33
CA VAL A 121 3.49 -8.07 -6.57
C VAL A 121 2.64 -9.33 -6.51
N VAL A 122 1.39 -9.22 -6.96
CA VAL A 122 0.53 -10.38 -7.25
C VAL A 122 0.19 -10.33 -8.74
N GLU A 123 0.78 -11.26 -9.50
CA GLU A 123 0.54 -11.43 -10.93
C GLU A 123 -0.78 -12.21 -11.13
N LEU A 124 -1.85 -11.49 -11.48
CA LEU A 124 -3.21 -12.02 -11.59
C LEU A 124 -3.40 -12.97 -12.80
N ASP A 125 -2.36 -13.13 -13.62
CA ASP A 125 -2.25 -14.10 -14.72
C ASP A 125 -1.43 -15.35 -14.34
N GLN A 126 -0.88 -15.42 -13.12
CA GLN A 126 -0.10 -16.57 -12.62
C GLN A 126 -0.67 -17.23 -11.37
N VAL A 127 -1.62 -16.62 -10.66
CA VAL A 127 -2.29 -17.20 -9.48
C VAL A 127 -3.69 -17.71 -9.83
N ASP A 128 -4.07 -18.88 -9.30
CA ASP A 128 -5.32 -19.58 -9.68
C ASP A 128 -6.59 -18.74 -9.46
N ASP A 129 -6.66 -18.02 -8.34
CA ASP A 129 -7.77 -17.13 -7.99
C ASP A 129 -7.64 -15.73 -8.61
N GLY A 130 -6.66 -15.50 -9.49
CA GLY A 130 -6.37 -14.19 -10.09
C GLY A 130 -7.55 -13.60 -10.87
N LYS A 131 -8.39 -14.44 -11.48
CA LYS A 131 -9.65 -14.02 -12.11
C LYS A 131 -10.67 -13.51 -11.08
N ALA A 132 -10.84 -14.22 -9.97
CA ALA A 132 -11.76 -13.87 -8.90
C ALA A 132 -11.29 -12.60 -8.17
N ILE A 133 -9.99 -12.50 -7.86
CA ILE A 133 -9.38 -11.27 -7.35
C ILE A 133 -9.65 -10.11 -8.31
N ARG A 134 -9.47 -10.29 -9.62
CA ARG A 134 -9.73 -9.23 -10.61
C ARG A 134 -11.20 -8.82 -10.67
N ALA A 135 -12.15 -9.75 -10.47
CA ALA A 135 -13.56 -9.44 -10.39
C ALA A 135 -13.88 -8.61 -9.13
N GLU A 136 -13.38 -9.03 -7.97
CA GLU A 136 -13.55 -8.30 -6.70
C GLU A 136 -12.86 -6.94 -6.69
N LEU A 137 -11.68 -6.79 -7.29
CA LEU A 137 -11.07 -5.47 -7.53
C LEU A 137 -11.96 -4.57 -8.40
N GLY A 138 -12.69 -5.17 -9.36
CA GLY A 138 -13.72 -4.50 -10.15
C GLY A 138 -14.87 -3.94 -9.32
N GLU A 139 -15.35 -4.71 -8.35
CA GLU A 139 -16.42 -4.31 -7.42
C GLU A 139 -15.93 -3.25 -6.40
N ILE A 140 -14.75 -3.46 -5.81
CA ILE A 140 -14.16 -2.59 -4.77
C ILE A 140 -13.77 -1.21 -5.32
N LEU A 141 -13.25 -1.16 -6.56
CA LEU A 141 -12.66 0.05 -7.15
C LEU A 141 -13.45 0.63 -8.33
N GLY A 142 -14.54 -0.02 -8.74
CA GLY A 142 -15.27 0.30 -9.99
C GLY A 142 -14.45 0.09 -11.27
N ARG A 143 -13.30 -0.60 -11.21
CA ARG A 143 -12.35 -0.72 -12.34
C ARG A 143 -11.57 -2.04 -12.31
N THR A 144 -11.38 -2.65 -13.48
CA THR A 144 -10.69 -3.94 -13.66
C THR A 144 -9.33 -3.82 -14.38
N SER A 145 -8.72 -2.63 -14.31
CA SER A 145 -7.41 -2.31 -14.90
C SER A 145 -6.25 -2.70 -13.98
N VAL A 146 -5.14 -3.13 -14.59
CA VAL A 146 -3.83 -3.29 -13.94
C VAL A 146 -2.81 -2.33 -14.58
N PRO A 147 -1.80 -1.84 -13.85
CA PRO A 147 -1.56 -2.11 -12.43
C PRO A 147 -2.61 -1.46 -11.53
N ALA A 148 -2.85 -2.07 -10.38
CA ALA A 148 -3.59 -1.49 -9.26
C ALA A 148 -2.66 -1.53 -8.05
N ILE A 149 -2.42 -0.38 -7.42
CA ILE A 149 -1.31 -0.16 -6.48
C ILE A 149 -1.81 0.49 -5.19
N TRP A 150 -1.29 0.02 -4.06
CA TRP A 150 -1.51 0.56 -2.72
C TRP A 150 -0.15 0.89 -2.06
N ILE A 151 -0.08 1.98 -1.30
CA ILE A 151 1.06 2.35 -0.44
C ILE A 151 0.51 2.69 0.95
N ASN A 152 1.06 2.11 2.02
CA ASN A 152 0.59 2.27 3.41
C ASN A 152 -0.92 1.97 3.60
N GLY A 153 -1.47 1.11 2.73
CA GLY A 153 -2.90 0.80 2.66
C GLY A 153 -3.76 1.80 1.87
N GLU A 154 -3.22 2.92 1.41
CA GLU A 154 -3.96 3.87 0.57
C GLU A 154 -3.89 3.49 -0.92
N PHE A 155 -5.03 3.48 -1.60
CA PHE A 155 -5.11 3.16 -3.02
C PHE A 155 -4.71 4.36 -3.88
N ILE A 156 -3.52 4.33 -4.49
CA ILE A 156 -3.00 5.44 -5.30
C ILE A 156 -3.39 5.35 -6.78
N GLY A 157 -3.98 4.23 -7.22
CA GLY A 157 -4.43 4.02 -8.60
C GLY A 157 -3.60 2.98 -9.34
N GLY A 158 -3.18 3.34 -10.56
CA GLY A 158 -2.39 2.53 -11.49
C GLY A 158 -1.17 3.29 -11.98
N CYS A 159 -0.86 3.18 -13.28
CA CYS A 159 0.39 3.71 -13.84
C CYS A 159 0.28 5.22 -14.10
N ASN A 160 -0.73 5.64 -14.85
CA ASN A 160 -0.98 7.03 -15.29
C ASN A 160 -2.35 7.56 -14.83
N ASP A 161 -3.07 6.77 -14.04
CA ASP A 161 -4.50 6.91 -13.75
C ASP A 161 -4.77 6.52 -12.30
N GLY A 162 -5.73 7.16 -11.64
CA GLY A 162 -6.05 6.84 -10.24
C GLY A 162 -7.16 7.72 -9.67
N PRO A 163 -7.41 7.64 -8.35
CA PRO A 163 -8.27 8.57 -7.64
C PRO A 163 -7.78 10.03 -7.80
N PRO A 164 -8.68 11.04 -7.78
CA PRO A 164 -8.33 12.45 -8.00
C PRO A 164 -7.21 13.00 -7.11
N GLU A 165 -7.06 12.48 -5.90
CA GLU A 165 -6.07 12.85 -4.90
C GLU A 165 -4.63 12.39 -5.22
N PHE A 166 -4.47 11.33 -6.04
CA PHE A 166 -3.19 10.68 -6.31
C PHE A 166 -2.83 10.60 -7.80
N GLY A 167 -3.80 10.27 -8.66
CA GLY A 167 -3.63 10.20 -10.12
C GLY A 167 -2.70 9.10 -10.66
N GLY A 168 -2.37 8.07 -9.87
CA GLY A 168 -1.45 7.00 -10.26
C GLY A 168 0.03 7.27 -9.93
N ILE A 169 0.85 6.22 -9.97
CA ILE A 169 2.24 6.25 -9.45
C ILE A 169 3.15 7.24 -10.21
N ASN A 170 3.00 7.37 -11.52
CA ASN A 170 3.80 8.33 -12.30
C ASN A 170 3.44 9.77 -11.94
N THR A 171 2.16 10.06 -11.70
CA THR A 171 1.67 11.36 -11.24
C THR A 171 2.23 11.71 -9.86
N LEU A 172 2.32 10.74 -8.94
CA LEU A 172 2.96 10.96 -7.63
C LEU A 172 4.47 11.21 -7.74
N ASN A 173 5.17 10.54 -8.67
CA ASN A 173 6.59 10.76 -8.91
C ASN A 173 6.85 12.15 -9.50
N SER A 174 6.14 12.54 -10.56
CA SER A 174 6.28 13.87 -11.19
C SER A 174 5.94 15.04 -10.27
N ASN A 175 5.10 14.80 -9.24
CA ASN A 175 4.79 15.78 -8.20
C ASN A 175 5.72 15.70 -6.97
N ASN A 176 6.79 14.90 -7.01
CA ASN A 176 7.73 14.65 -5.90
C ASN A 176 7.08 14.16 -4.59
N LYS A 177 5.90 13.52 -4.68
CA LYS A 177 5.14 12.99 -3.53
C LYS A 177 5.46 11.53 -3.23
N LEU A 178 5.77 10.74 -4.26
CA LEU A 178 5.93 9.29 -4.18
C LEU A 178 6.94 8.88 -3.09
N ASP A 179 8.13 9.49 -3.10
CA ASP A 179 9.26 9.14 -2.24
C ASP A 179 8.90 9.36 -0.75
N GLY A 180 8.19 10.45 -0.45
CA GLY A 180 7.67 10.71 0.90
C GLY A 180 6.63 9.69 1.35
N MET A 181 5.76 9.20 0.45
CA MET A 181 4.79 8.14 0.77
C MET A 181 5.48 6.78 0.99
N LEU A 182 6.52 6.47 0.20
CA LEU A 182 7.28 5.22 0.32
C LEU A 182 8.11 5.18 1.62
N ILE A 183 8.78 6.28 1.98
CA ILE A 183 9.47 6.42 3.28
C ILE A 183 8.46 6.34 4.43
N ALA A 184 7.31 7.02 4.34
CA ALA A 184 6.26 6.96 5.37
C ALA A 184 5.59 5.57 5.50
N ALA A 185 5.72 4.71 4.49
CA ALA A 185 5.31 3.31 4.53
C ALA A 185 6.40 2.36 5.07
N GLY A 186 7.64 2.83 5.26
CA GLY A 186 8.80 1.99 5.59
C GLY A 186 9.29 1.12 4.42
N ALA A 187 9.00 1.54 3.17
CA ALA A 187 9.36 0.81 1.95
C ALA A 187 10.74 1.20 1.39
N MET A 188 11.30 2.32 1.85
CA MET A 188 12.63 2.86 1.52
C MET A 188 13.39 3.15 2.82
#